data_AF-A0A6J4MI58-F1
#
_entry.id   AF-A0A6J4MI58-F1
#
_cell.length_a   1.000
_cell.length_b   1.000
_cell.length_c   1.000
_cell.angle_alpha   90.00
_cell.angle_beta   90.00
_cell.angle_gamma   90.00
#
_symmetry.space_group_name_H-M   'P 1'
#
loop_
_entity.id
_entity.type
_entity.pdbx_description
1 polymer ?
#
loop_
_entity_poly.entity_id
_entity_poly.type
_entity_poly.pdbx_seq_one_letter_code
_entity_poly.pdbx_strand_id
1 'polypeptide(L)'
;MTYARSLGALGAVLVLAAGCGGGDDAEPPTPADPTTPATATDTASPPPPAGGVDAAADLSEFVCAPDETGAWNASGVLTPSSPGTGDYSITVVVATAEESTVQGRERVLTGLDNGVAVPFEIRDIPPEGTGDLTCQVKVVRLSE
;
A
#
# COMPACT_ATOMS: atom_id res chain seq x y z
N MET A 1 38.57 49.80 -3.10
CA MET A 1 39.50 50.40 -4.07
C MET A 1 39.20 49.76 -5.43
N THR A 2 38.21 50.26 -6.19
CA THR A 2 38.32 51.27 -7.28
C THR A 2 39.29 50.80 -8.37
N TYR A 3 38.91 50.48 -9.62
CA TYR A 3 38.26 51.24 -10.71
C TYR A 3 37.62 50.23 -11.71
N ALA A 4 36.38 50.36 -12.22
CA ALA A 4 35.87 51.26 -13.28
C ALA A 4 36.55 50.97 -14.67
N ARG A 5 35.93 50.92 -15.87
CA ARG A 5 34.77 51.57 -16.52
C ARG A 5 34.41 50.76 -17.80
N SER A 6 33.14 50.48 -18.12
CA SER A 6 32.20 51.28 -18.95
C SER A 6 32.50 51.32 -20.47
N LEU A 7 31.54 50.84 -21.27
CA LEU A 7 31.09 51.28 -22.62
C LEU A 7 29.91 50.34 -22.94
N GLY A 8 28.64 50.72 -23.10
CA GLY A 8 28.08 51.95 -23.64
C GLY A 8 27.43 51.60 -24.98
N ALA A 9 26.09 51.52 -25.05
CA ALA A 9 25.30 51.84 -26.26
C ALA A 9 23.80 51.70 -25.96
N LEU A 10 23.10 52.82 -26.14
CA LEU A 10 21.66 52.92 -26.26
C LEU A 10 21.16 52.16 -27.50
N GLY A 11 20.00 51.54 -27.39
CA GLY A 11 19.30 50.96 -28.53
C GLY A 11 17.94 50.40 -28.14
N ALA A 12 16.99 51.29 -27.87
CA ALA A 12 15.60 50.93 -27.75
C ALA A 12 15.05 50.56 -29.14
N VAL A 13 14.64 49.31 -29.33
CA VAL A 13 13.71 48.92 -30.39
C VAL A 13 12.65 48.02 -29.77
N LEU A 14 11.46 48.59 -29.60
CA LEU A 14 10.20 47.88 -29.42
C LEU A 14 9.91 47.08 -30.69
N VAL A 15 9.88 45.76 -30.60
CA VAL A 15 9.11 44.92 -31.52
C VAL A 15 8.20 44.03 -30.68
N LEU A 16 6.93 44.42 -30.67
CA LEU A 16 5.82 43.56 -30.28
C LEU A 16 5.70 42.45 -31.34
N ALA A 17 6.17 41.25 -30.99
CA ALA A 17 5.83 40.03 -31.68
C ALA A 17 5.34 39.02 -30.64
N ALA A 18 4.07 39.15 -30.25
CA ALA A 18 3.35 38.07 -29.61
C ALA A 18 3.03 37.04 -30.71
N GLY A 19 3.70 35.89 -30.65
CA GLY A 19 3.50 34.82 -31.62
C GLY A 19 4.75 33.99 -31.84
N CYS A 20 5.22 33.30 -30.80
CA CYS A 20 6.15 32.20 -30.94
C CYS A 20 5.72 31.11 -29.96
N GLY A 21 5.20 30.02 -30.50
CA GLY A 21 5.10 28.74 -29.81
C GLY A 21 6.46 28.04 -29.80
N GLY A 22 6.69 27.21 -28.78
CA GLY A 22 7.93 26.50 -28.46
C GLY A 22 8.34 26.86 -27.03
N GLY A 23 8.20 25.98 -26.04
CA GLY A 23 9.12 24.86 -25.73
C GLY A 23 10.30 25.43 -24.93
N ASP A 24 10.68 25.04 -23.71
CA ASP A 24 10.51 23.85 -22.88
C ASP A 24 10.79 24.28 -21.41
N ASP A 25 10.15 23.65 -20.41
CA ASP A 25 10.74 23.46 -19.08
C ASP A 25 9.96 22.34 -18.32
N ALA A 26 10.64 21.71 -17.37
CA ALA A 26 10.58 20.27 -17.08
C ALA A 26 9.54 19.78 -16.03
N GLU A 27 9.22 18.47 -16.15
CA GLU A 27 8.77 17.48 -15.12
C GLU A 27 7.32 17.62 -14.56
N PRO A 28 6.52 16.54 -14.33
CA PRO A 28 6.85 15.28 -13.64
C PRO A 28 6.54 13.98 -14.41
N PRO A 29 6.97 12.80 -13.89
CA PRO A 29 6.78 11.52 -14.55
C PRO A 29 5.30 11.18 -14.75
N THR A 30 5.05 10.58 -15.90
CA THR A 30 3.88 9.79 -16.27
C THR A 30 3.28 9.07 -15.05
N PRO A 31 2.00 9.31 -14.70
CA PRO A 31 1.25 8.37 -13.90
C PRO A 31 1.24 7.05 -14.66
N ALA A 32 1.93 6.06 -14.13
CA ALA A 32 1.86 4.69 -14.59
C ALA A 32 0.38 4.26 -14.65
N ASP A 33 0.08 3.49 -15.69
CA ASP A 33 -1.23 2.92 -15.99
C ASP A 33 -1.98 2.45 -14.73
N PRO A 34 -3.32 2.63 -14.68
CA PRO A 34 -4.11 2.01 -13.64
C PRO A 34 -4.00 0.49 -13.81
N THR A 35 -3.18 -0.11 -12.95
CA THR A 35 -3.17 -1.55 -12.72
C THR A 35 -4.62 -1.97 -12.47
N THR A 36 -5.08 -2.87 -13.33
CA THR A 36 -6.35 -3.58 -13.28
C THR A 36 -6.76 -3.86 -11.83
N PRO A 37 -8.03 -3.60 -11.43
CA PRO A 37 -8.51 -3.98 -10.12
C PRO A 37 -8.22 -5.47 -9.91
N ALA A 38 -7.35 -5.79 -8.95
CA ALA A 38 -7.16 -7.15 -8.50
C ALA A 38 -8.51 -7.61 -7.95
N THR A 39 -9.17 -8.51 -8.66
CA THR A 39 -10.35 -9.20 -8.18
C THR A 39 -9.97 -9.87 -6.86
N ALA A 40 -10.50 -9.37 -5.74
CA ALA A 40 -10.34 -10.01 -4.45
C ALA A 40 -10.98 -11.40 -4.54
N THR A 41 -10.14 -12.42 -4.68
CA THR A 41 -10.57 -13.81 -4.62
C THR A 41 -10.96 -14.09 -3.18
N ASP A 42 -12.26 -14.22 -2.95
CA ASP A 42 -12.88 -14.58 -1.68
C ASP A 42 -12.47 -16.02 -1.31
N THR A 43 -11.25 -16.15 -0.77
CA THR A 43 -10.74 -17.42 -0.25
C THR A 43 -11.23 -17.53 1.17
N ALA A 44 -12.02 -18.57 1.45
CA ALA A 44 -12.65 -18.82 2.74
C ALA A 44 -11.66 -18.61 3.91
N SER A 45 -11.88 -17.54 4.68
CA SER A 45 -11.00 -17.13 5.78
C SER A 45 -11.08 -18.13 6.94
N PRO A 46 -9.96 -18.49 7.62
CA PRO A 46 -9.99 -19.40 8.76
C PRO A 46 -10.87 -18.87 9.92
N PRO A 47 -11.50 -19.73 10.74
CA PRO A 47 -12.46 -19.31 11.78
C PRO A 47 -11.81 -18.47 12.89
N PRO A 48 -12.39 -17.33 13.34
CA PRO A 48 -11.81 -16.37 14.31
C PRO A 48 -11.18 -17.05 15.54
N PRO A 49 -9.98 -16.63 16.00
CA PRO A 49 -9.54 -17.03 17.33
C PRO A 49 -10.61 -16.60 18.34
N ALA A 50 -10.82 -17.40 19.38
CA ALA A 50 -11.87 -17.16 20.37
C ALA A 50 -11.69 -15.76 20.99
N GLY A 51 -12.65 -14.85 20.77
CA GLY A 51 -12.70 -13.54 21.42
C GLY A 51 -12.87 -12.32 20.50
N GLY A 52 -12.86 -12.47 19.17
CA GLY A 52 -12.99 -11.34 18.26
C GLY A 52 -14.12 -11.45 17.24
N VAL A 53 -14.45 -10.32 16.62
CA VAL A 53 -15.47 -10.18 15.56
C VAL A 53 -14.76 -10.14 14.21
N ASP A 54 -15.29 -10.85 13.22
CA ASP A 54 -14.78 -10.78 11.85
C ASP A 54 -14.81 -9.33 11.35
N ALA A 55 -13.67 -8.89 10.80
CA ALA A 55 -13.46 -7.54 10.31
C ALA A 55 -12.80 -7.55 8.92
N ALA A 56 -13.05 -8.60 8.13
CA ALA A 56 -12.52 -8.71 6.77
C ALA A 56 -12.95 -7.53 5.88
N ALA A 57 -14.14 -6.97 6.11
CA ALA A 57 -14.65 -5.83 5.37
C ALA A 57 -13.89 -4.51 5.63
N ASP A 58 -13.11 -4.42 6.72
CA ASP A 58 -12.28 -3.24 7.05
C ASP A 58 -10.94 -3.25 6.29
N LEU A 59 -10.60 -4.37 5.64
CA LEU A 59 -9.36 -4.53 4.89
C LEU A 59 -9.51 -4.07 3.45
N SER A 60 -8.55 -3.27 2.99
CA SER A 60 -8.44 -2.78 1.61
C SER A 60 -7.00 -2.85 1.12
N GLU A 61 -6.83 -2.75 -0.20
CA GLU A 61 -5.50 -2.73 -0.86
C GLU A 61 -4.58 -3.90 -0.47
N PHE A 62 -5.17 -5.05 -0.15
CA PHE A 62 -4.41 -6.21 0.30
C PHE A 62 -3.61 -6.83 -0.84
N VAL A 63 -2.30 -6.96 -0.62
CA VAL A 63 -1.37 -7.63 -1.52
C VAL A 63 -0.61 -8.65 -0.70
N CYS A 64 -0.49 -9.87 -1.23
CA CYS A 64 0.32 -10.91 -0.62
C CYS A 64 0.99 -11.73 -1.72
N ALA A 65 2.32 -11.65 -1.76
CA ALA A 65 3.12 -12.23 -2.83
C ALA A 65 4.54 -12.53 -2.33
N PRO A 66 5.25 -13.48 -2.96
CA PRO A 66 6.67 -13.62 -2.79
C PRO A 66 7.41 -12.41 -3.40
N ASP A 67 8.47 -11.96 -2.75
CA ASP A 67 9.41 -10.99 -3.31
C ASP A 67 10.41 -11.64 -4.28
N GLU A 68 11.37 -10.86 -4.77
CA GLU A 68 12.42 -11.32 -5.69
C GLU A 68 13.30 -12.43 -5.11
N THR A 69 13.32 -12.59 -3.78
CA THR A 69 14.05 -13.64 -3.08
C THR A 69 13.21 -14.89 -2.82
N GLY A 70 11.92 -14.84 -3.16
CA GLY A 70 10.95 -15.91 -2.88
C GLY A 70 10.35 -15.84 -1.47
N ALA A 71 10.67 -14.81 -0.68
CA ALA A 71 10.11 -14.64 0.65
C ALA A 71 8.71 -14.01 0.55
N TRP A 72 7.72 -14.61 1.21
CA TRP A 72 6.35 -14.10 1.18
C TRP A 72 6.18 -12.91 2.10
N ASN A 73 5.60 -11.85 1.55
CA ASN A 73 5.26 -10.63 2.27
C ASN A 73 3.80 -10.28 1.99
N ALA A 74 3.16 -9.60 2.94
CA ALA A 74 1.82 -9.08 2.80
C ALA A 74 1.73 -7.64 3.26
N SER A 75 0.93 -6.84 2.56
CA SER A 75 0.64 -5.44 2.88
C SER A 75 -0.84 -5.16 2.66
N GLY A 76 -1.35 -4.13 3.33
CA GLY A 76 -2.70 -3.66 3.10
C GLY A 76 -3.01 -2.41 3.91
N VAL A 77 -4.23 -1.92 3.78
CA VAL A 77 -4.76 -0.79 4.53
C VAL A 77 -5.96 -1.25 5.32
N LEU A 78 -5.89 -1.10 6.64
CA LEU A 78 -7.00 -1.37 7.54
C LEU A 78 -7.73 -0.06 7.86
N THR A 79 -9.02 0.01 7.57
CA THR A 79 -9.88 1.16 7.89
C THR A 79 -11.05 0.69 8.74
N PRO A 80 -10.97 0.78 10.08
CA PRO A 80 -12.05 0.37 10.97
C PRO A 80 -13.40 1.00 10.62
N SER A 81 -14.42 0.19 10.29
CA SER A 81 -15.78 0.70 10.06
C SER A 81 -16.63 0.72 11.33
N SER A 82 -16.23 -0.03 12.36
CA SER A 82 -16.94 -0.10 13.64
C SER A 82 -16.73 1.17 14.48
N PRO A 83 -17.77 1.68 15.17
CA PRO A 83 -17.64 2.86 16.02
C PRO A 83 -16.75 2.60 17.23
N GLY A 84 -16.07 3.66 17.69
CA GLY A 84 -15.13 3.61 18.82
C GLY A 84 -13.70 3.26 18.40
N THR A 85 -12.82 3.27 19.39
CA THR A 85 -11.44 2.80 19.24
C THR A 85 -11.42 1.27 19.43
N GLY A 86 -10.47 0.57 18.81
CA GLY A 86 -10.30 -0.86 19.06
C GLY A 86 -9.02 -1.45 18.51
N ASP A 87 -8.75 -2.68 18.94
CA ASP A 87 -7.59 -3.45 18.54
C ASP A 87 -7.97 -4.46 17.45
N TYR A 88 -7.05 -4.71 16.53
CA TYR A 88 -7.26 -5.60 15.40
C TYR A 88 -6.09 -6.58 15.27
N SER A 89 -6.40 -7.86 15.09
CA SER A 89 -5.44 -8.89 14.69
C SER A 89 -5.60 -9.19 13.20
N ILE A 90 -4.47 -9.14 12.49
CA ILE A 90 -4.34 -9.51 11.09
C ILE A 90 -3.46 -10.75 11.05
N THR A 91 -4.02 -11.88 10.64
CA THR A 91 -3.28 -13.13 10.45
C THR A 91 -3.19 -13.43 8.96
N VAL A 92 -1.97 -13.70 8.48
CA VAL A 92 -1.71 -14.11 7.10
C VAL A 92 -1.05 -15.48 7.10
N VAL A 93 -1.56 -16.35 6.23
CA VAL A 93 -1.08 -17.71 6.03
C VAL A 93 -0.79 -17.90 4.55
N VAL A 94 0.32 -18.57 4.23
CA VAL A 94 0.65 -19.00 2.88
C VAL A 94 0.75 -20.52 2.89
N ALA A 95 -0.18 -21.20 2.23
CA ALA A 95 -0.21 -22.66 2.19
C ALA A 95 -0.93 -23.20 0.96
N THR A 96 -0.76 -24.48 0.67
CA THR A 96 -1.65 -25.18 -0.29
C THR A 96 -3.00 -25.49 0.38
N ALA A 97 -4.04 -25.74 -0.43
CA ALA A 97 -5.39 -26.00 0.07
C ALA A 97 -5.53 -27.29 0.91
N GLU A 98 -4.52 -28.16 0.88
CA GLU A 98 -4.55 -29.49 1.50
C GLU A 98 -3.95 -29.50 2.93
N GLU A 99 -3.23 -28.45 3.31
CA GLU A 99 -2.53 -28.39 4.60
C GLU A 99 -3.49 -28.16 5.77
N SER A 100 -3.51 -29.11 6.70
CA SER A 100 -4.38 -29.07 7.88
C SER A 100 -3.75 -28.31 9.06
N THR A 101 -2.46 -28.02 9.02
CA THR A 101 -1.73 -27.24 10.02
C THR A 101 -0.79 -26.31 9.28
N VAL A 102 -1.03 -25.02 9.41
CA VAL A 102 -0.34 -23.99 8.64
C VAL A 102 0.25 -22.96 9.59
N GLN A 103 1.51 -22.62 9.38
CA GLN A 103 2.16 -21.52 10.10
C GLN A 103 1.80 -20.22 9.40
N GLY A 104 1.30 -19.26 10.19
CA GLY A 104 1.02 -17.92 9.74
C GLY A 104 1.88 -16.90 10.46
N ARG A 105 1.79 -15.65 10.00
CA ARG A 105 2.26 -14.50 10.75
C ARG A 105 1.06 -13.69 11.21
N GLU A 106 1.15 -13.19 12.43
CA GLU A 106 0.15 -12.31 13.02
C GLU A 106 0.72 -10.92 13.24
N ARG A 107 -0.09 -9.90 12.99
CA ARG A 107 0.16 -8.51 13.35
C ARG A 107 -1.03 -7.98 14.13
N VAL A 108 -0.75 -7.39 15.29
CA VAL A 108 -1.76 -6.68 16.07
C VAL A 108 -1.57 -5.17 15.87
N LEU A 109 -2.66 -4.49 15.53
CA LEU A 109 -2.75 -3.03 15.48
C LEU A 109 -3.66 -2.58 16.63
N THR A 110 -3.15 -1.72 17.49
CA THR A 110 -3.85 -1.31 18.71
C THR A 110 -4.34 0.12 18.62
N GLY A 111 -5.46 0.42 19.26
CA GLY A 111 -5.93 1.79 19.43
C GLY A 111 -6.36 2.46 18.12
N LEU A 112 -6.98 1.71 17.21
CA LEU A 112 -7.41 2.24 15.92
C LEU A 112 -8.76 2.93 16.03
N ASP A 113 -8.82 4.18 15.61
CA ASP A 113 -10.05 4.96 15.57
C ASP A 113 -10.89 4.66 14.32
N ASN A 114 -12.20 4.78 14.45
CA ASN A 114 -13.16 4.61 13.36
C ASN A 114 -12.84 5.52 12.16
N GLY A 115 -12.82 4.95 10.95
CA GLY A 115 -12.62 5.65 9.69
C GLY A 115 -11.18 6.09 9.42
N VAL A 116 -10.23 5.81 10.33
CA VAL A 116 -8.81 6.13 10.12
C VAL A 116 -8.12 4.99 9.38
N ALA A 117 -7.65 5.28 8.17
CA ALA A 117 -6.89 4.34 7.37
C ALA A 117 -5.48 4.15 7.94
N VAL A 118 -5.12 2.91 8.25
CA VAL A 118 -3.81 2.54 8.79
C VAL A 118 -3.15 1.49 7.90
N PRO A 119 -2.03 1.82 7.23
CA PRO A 119 -1.28 0.84 6.46
C PRO A 119 -0.57 -0.15 7.39
N PHE A 120 -0.44 -1.40 6.95
CA PHE A 120 0.34 -2.42 7.63
C PHE A 120 1.18 -3.26 6.66
N GLU A 121 2.19 -3.90 7.23
CA GLU A 121 3.06 -4.84 6.52
C GLU A 121 3.38 -6.04 7.42
N ILE A 122 3.42 -7.22 6.83
CA ILE A 122 3.80 -8.49 7.43
C ILE A 122 4.86 -9.12 6.53
N ARG A 123 6.07 -9.33 7.06
CA ARG A 123 7.20 -9.88 6.33
C ARG A 123 7.53 -11.31 6.75
N ASP A 124 8.30 -11.99 5.91
CA ASP A 124 8.87 -13.30 6.19
C ASP A 124 7.79 -14.31 6.61
N ILE A 125 6.70 -14.35 5.84
CA ILE A 125 5.60 -15.29 6.06
C ILE A 125 6.09 -16.66 5.60
N PRO A 126 6.16 -17.66 6.51
CA PRO A 126 6.62 -18.99 6.12
C PRO A 126 5.58 -19.62 5.18
N PRO A 127 5.96 -20.02 3.96
CA PRO A 127 5.09 -20.84 3.14
C PRO A 127 5.07 -22.28 3.66
N GLU A 128 3.89 -22.87 3.76
CA GLU A 128 3.72 -24.28 4.14
C GLU A 128 3.28 -25.12 2.93
N GLY A 129 3.87 -26.30 2.78
CA GLY A 129 3.63 -27.20 1.65
C GLY A 129 4.50 -26.93 0.42
N THR A 130 4.36 -27.77 -0.59
CA THR A 130 5.06 -27.65 -1.88
C THR A 130 4.05 -27.63 -3.02
N GLY A 131 4.06 -26.60 -3.87
CA GLY A 131 3.16 -26.52 -5.04
C GLY A 131 2.48 -25.16 -5.16
N ASP A 132 1.20 -25.18 -5.55
CA ASP A 132 0.37 -24.00 -5.78
C ASP A 132 0.00 -23.33 -4.43
N LEU A 133 0.94 -22.56 -3.89
CA LEU A 133 0.76 -21.82 -2.65
C LEU A 133 -0.29 -20.72 -2.83
N THR A 134 -1.24 -20.66 -1.90
CA THR A 134 -2.28 -19.63 -1.85
C THR A 134 -2.09 -18.79 -0.59
N CYS A 135 -2.23 -17.47 -0.73
CA CYS A 135 -2.22 -16.59 0.42
C CYS A 135 -3.64 -16.38 0.94
N GLN A 136 -3.82 -16.56 2.25
CA GLN A 136 -5.06 -16.35 2.96
C GLN A 136 -4.85 -15.31 4.05
N VAL A 137 -5.78 -14.36 4.13
CA VAL A 137 -5.78 -13.32 5.16
C VAL A 137 -7.03 -13.42 5.99
N LYS A 138 -6.87 -13.02 7.24
CA LYS A 138 -7.94 -12.91 8.20
C LYS A 138 -7.75 -11.70 9.06
N VAL A 139 -8.82 -10.93 9.20
CA VAL A 139 -8.83 -9.73 10.01
C VAL A 139 -9.92 -9.87 11.06
N VAL A 140 -9.54 -9.68 12.32
CA VAL A 140 -10.44 -9.81 13.46
C VAL A 140 -10.28 -8.60 14.34
N ARG A 141 -11.40 -7.94 14.63
CA ARG A 141 -11.45 -6.94 15.71
C ARG A 141 -11.45 -7.68 17.04
N LEU A 142 -10.46 -7.40 17.88
CA LEU A 142 -10.37 -7.98 19.22
C LEU A 142 -11.39 -7.25 20.10
N SER A 143 -12.29 -8.01 20.72
CA SER A 143 -13.22 -7.43 21.69
C SER A 143 -12.44 -7.07 22.95
N GLU A 144 -12.57 -5.83 23.42
CA GLU A 144 -12.05 -5.41 24.74
C GLU A 144 -12.82 -6.06 25.89
#